data_AF-A0A166XSM0-F1
#
_entry.id   AF-A0A166XSM0-F1
#
_cell.length_a   1.000
_cell.length_b   1.000
_cell.length_c   1.000
_cell.angle_alpha   90.00
_cell.angle_beta   90.00
_cell.angle_gamma   90.00
#
_symmetry.space_group_name_H-M   'P 1'
#
loop_
_entity.id
_entity.type
_entity.pdbx_description
1 polymer ?
#
loop_
_entity_poly.entity_id
_entity_poly.type
_entity_poly.pdbx_seq_one_letter_code
_entity_poly.pdbx_strand_id
1 'polypeptide(L)'
;MSLRKNSPISVVATEVASAPVTPPPGHEAVRKYGRAAWLETPRLLFFHELPFWQQDNEHILSGYRPTSGSAWTSFTSLLYLNNQTVNTYSHLLGALMFLLLPFHFHHDIFPWQPNAQKEDVLVVSIYCVGVAVCFIFSTIFHVLWNHSHDVSRFCNKLDYLGILVLMWGAGIPTIYYGFICNHSLRIMYWTMTTSTALCCTIFTLTPGFVTPEYRKIRASFYAGFGLSSIIFVVHGLILHGWELQKSRMSLVWMGWMATANLVGALIYAARIPERWVPYTFDNFGASHQILHVAVMVAAWIHFRGLMEAFHTIRSQPNICAGI
;
A
#
# COMPACT_ATOMS: atom_id res chain seq x y z
N MET A 1 16.19 -84.95 -6.63
CA MET A 1 17.58 -84.43 -6.63
C MET A 1 17.55 -83.02 -7.19
N SER A 2 17.90 -81.92 -6.53
CA SER A 2 18.05 -81.52 -5.14
C SER A 2 17.98 -79.99 -5.18
N LEU A 3 17.13 -79.39 -4.35
CA LEU A 3 16.93 -77.94 -4.23
C LEU A 3 18.22 -77.27 -3.73
N ARG A 4 18.75 -76.29 -4.47
CA ARG A 4 19.83 -75.42 -3.98
C ARG A 4 19.24 -74.37 -3.03
N LYS A 5 19.54 -74.52 -1.74
CA LYS A 5 19.39 -73.52 -0.69
C LYS A 5 20.35 -72.35 -0.95
N ASN A 6 19.81 -71.13 -0.98
CA ASN A 6 20.59 -69.90 -0.81
C ASN A 6 20.67 -69.56 0.69
N SER A 7 21.90 -69.41 1.18
CA SER A 7 22.22 -68.97 2.53
C SER A 7 22.01 -67.45 2.67
N PRO A 8 21.54 -66.93 3.82
CA PRO A 8 21.37 -65.50 4.02
C PRO A 8 22.69 -64.82 4.38
N ILE A 9 22.96 -63.70 3.71
CA ILE A 9 24.06 -62.78 4.03
C ILE A 9 23.63 -61.95 5.25
N SER A 10 24.39 -62.04 6.33
CA SER A 10 24.26 -61.21 7.53
C SER A 10 24.75 -59.80 7.24
N VAL A 11 23.82 -58.83 7.10
CA VAL A 11 24.15 -57.41 7.11
C VAL A 11 24.12 -56.93 8.55
N VAL A 12 25.29 -56.57 9.06
CA VAL A 12 25.50 -55.95 10.37
C VAL A 12 24.86 -54.57 10.36
N ALA A 13 23.80 -54.38 11.15
CA ALA A 13 23.21 -53.06 11.39
C ALA A 13 24.19 -52.21 12.21
N THR A 14 24.62 -51.08 11.64
CA THR A 14 25.41 -50.07 12.37
C THR A 14 24.41 -49.14 13.06
N GLU A 15 24.31 -49.22 14.39
CA GLU A 15 23.54 -48.28 15.21
C GLU A 15 24.12 -46.87 15.08
N VAL A 16 23.34 -45.94 14.52
CA VAL A 16 23.63 -44.51 14.59
C VAL A 16 23.10 -44.01 15.93
N ALA A 17 24.01 -43.63 16.83
CA ALA A 17 23.67 -43.05 18.12
C ALA A 17 22.83 -41.78 17.95
N SER A 18 21.62 -41.77 18.53
CA SER A 18 20.77 -40.60 18.61
C SER A 18 21.31 -39.61 19.65
N ALA A 19 21.43 -38.34 19.28
CA ALA A 19 21.78 -37.27 20.19
C ALA A 19 20.67 -37.08 21.26
N PRO A 20 21.00 -36.76 22.51
CA PRO A 20 20.01 -36.57 23.56
C PRO A 20 19.15 -35.34 23.27
N VAL A 21 17.84 -35.55 23.16
CA VAL A 21 16.82 -34.50 23.09
C VAL A 21 16.73 -33.84 24.47
N THR A 22 17.19 -32.60 24.59
CA THR A 22 16.96 -31.80 25.80
C THR A 22 15.46 -31.51 25.93
N PRO A 23 14.82 -31.85 27.06
CA PRO A 23 13.41 -31.52 27.27
C PRO A 23 13.22 -29.99 27.33
N PRO A 24 12.05 -29.47 26.91
CA PRO A 24 11.76 -28.04 27.02
C PRO A 24 11.83 -27.64 28.50
N PRO A 25 12.31 -26.42 28.81
CA PRO A 25 12.43 -25.97 30.18
C PRO A 25 11.06 -26.05 30.88
N GLY A 26 11.05 -26.76 32.01
CA GLY A 26 9.85 -27.02 32.79
C GLY A 26 9.18 -25.73 33.29
N HIS A 27 7.88 -25.86 33.56
CA HIS A 27 6.93 -24.84 34.05
C HIS A 27 7.39 -23.98 35.26
N GLU A 28 8.55 -24.26 35.87
CA GLU A 28 9.10 -23.51 36.99
C GLU A 28 9.94 -22.28 36.57
N ALA A 29 10.49 -22.25 35.35
CA ALA A 29 11.22 -21.06 34.86
C ALA A 29 10.28 -19.86 34.57
N VAL A 30 9.00 -20.14 34.34
CA VAL A 30 7.96 -19.14 34.00
C VAL A 30 7.61 -18.24 35.20
N ARG A 31 7.96 -18.63 36.43
CA ARG A 31 7.45 -17.97 37.64
C ARG A 31 8.36 -16.90 38.26
N LYS A 32 9.53 -16.60 37.68
CA LYS A 32 10.53 -15.67 38.28
C LYS A 32 10.71 -14.32 37.55
N TYR A 33 10.05 -14.08 36.43
CA TYR A 33 10.17 -12.82 35.67
C TYR A 33 8.89 -11.97 35.76
N GLY A 34 8.62 -11.48 36.97
CA GLY A 34 7.59 -10.46 37.26
C GLY A 34 8.08 -9.04 36.98
N ARG A 35 8.74 -8.80 35.83
CA ARG A 35 8.94 -7.47 35.26
C ARG A 35 8.30 -7.51 33.88
N ALA A 36 7.48 -6.52 33.56
CA ALA A 36 6.63 -6.48 32.37
C ALA A 36 7.37 -6.96 31.11
N ALA A 37 7.14 -8.23 30.73
CA ALA A 37 7.75 -8.90 29.58
C ALA A 37 7.45 -8.22 28.22
N TRP A 38 6.59 -7.20 28.23
CA TRP A 38 6.18 -6.41 27.07
C TRP A 38 7.19 -5.32 26.67
N LEU A 39 8.20 -5.03 27.51
CA LEU A 39 9.24 -4.03 27.24
C LEU A 39 10.54 -4.62 26.67
N GLU A 40 10.70 -5.94 26.68
CA GLU A 40 11.88 -6.56 26.04
C GLU A 40 11.66 -6.63 24.53
N THR A 41 12.48 -5.90 23.79
CA THR A 41 12.49 -5.98 22.32
C THR A 41 12.80 -7.42 21.91
N PRO A 42 11.92 -8.09 21.14
CA PRO A 42 12.18 -9.45 20.73
C PRO A 42 13.41 -9.52 19.83
N ARG A 43 14.14 -10.63 19.89
CA ARG A 43 15.23 -10.90 18.94
C ARG A 43 14.65 -10.87 17.52
N LEU A 44 15.23 -10.00 16.67
CA LEU A 44 14.94 -9.97 15.25
C LEU A 44 15.67 -11.11 14.54
N LEU A 45 15.06 -11.61 13.48
CA LEU A 45 15.51 -12.76 12.70
C LEU A 45 16.23 -12.32 11.42
N PHE A 46 17.11 -13.20 10.96
CA PHE A 46 17.66 -13.16 9.61
C PHE A 46 16.71 -13.82 8.61
N PHE A 47 16.85 -13.49 7.32
CA PHE A 47 15.98 -13.99 6.25
C PHE A 47 15.87 -15.53 6.21
N HIS A 48 16.99 -16.23 6.42
CA HIS A 48 17.03 -17.70 6.39
C HIS A 48 16.36 -18.36 7.61
N GLU A 49 16.12 -17.62 8.69
CA GLU A 49 15.41 -18.10 9.89
C GLU A 49 13.88 -17.99 9.74
N LEU A 50 13.40 -17.28 8.70
CA LEU A 50 11.97 -17.07 8.48
C LEU A 50 11.26 -18.30 7.94
N PRO A 51 9.99 -18.52 8.31
CA PRO A 51 9.16 -19.47 7.60
C PRO A 51 8.94 -19.02 6.16
N PHE A 52 8.78 -19.97 5.24
CA PHE A 52 8.69 -19.72 3.79
C PHE A 52 7.65 -18.64 3.41
N TRP A 53 6.52 -18.58 4.11
CA TRP A 53 5.46 -17.59 3.82
C TRP A 53 5.84 -16.13 4.18
N GLN A 54 6.88 -15.92 5.00
CA GLN A 54 7.42 -14.60 5.36
C GLN A 54 8.64 -14.20 4.51
N GLN A 55 9.14 -15.07 3.64
CA GLN A 55 10.30 -14.78 2.80
C GLN A 55 9.88 -14.06 1.51
N ASP A 56 9.80 -12.73 1.54
CA ASP A 56 9.32 -11.93 0.39
C ASP A 56 10.45 -11.31 -0.46
N ASN A 57 11.47 -10.74 0.19
CA ASN A 57 12.60 -10.08 -0.47
C ASN A 57 13.93 -10.66 0.01
N GLU A 58 14.56 -11.49 -0.81
CA GLU A 58 15.84 -12.15 -0.53
C GLU A 58 17.04 -11.21 -0.40
N HIS A 59 16.89 -9.92 -0.69
CA HIS A 59 17.94 -8.91 -0.54
C HIS A 59 17.93 -8.18 0.80
N ILE A 60 16.84 -8.28 1.56
CA ILE A 60 16.78 -7.80 2.95
C ILE A 60 17.14 -8.99 3.83
N LEU A 61 18.25 -8.90 4.55
CA LEU A 61 18.87 -10.09 5.16
C LEU A 61 18.62 -10.20 6.67
N SER A 62 18.25 -9.10 7.32
CA SER A 62 18.05 -9.00 8.77
C SER A 62 16.88 -8.07 9.15
N GLY A 63 16.63 -7.94 10.45
CA GLY A 63 15.65 -6.99 10.98
C GLY A 63 14.21 -7.51 10.96
N TYR A 64 13.99 -8.80 10.70
CA TYR A 64 12.64 -9.37 10.62
C TYR A 64 12.06 -9.71 11.98
N ARG A 65 10.76 -9.50 12.13
CA ARG A 65 10.02 -9.91 13.34
C ARG A 65 9.65 -11.39 13.27
N PRO A 66 9.78 -12.16 14.38
CA PRO A 66 9.31 -13.54 14.42
C PRO A 66 7.79 -13.62 14.26
N THR A 67 7.29 -14.80 13.85
CA THR A 67 5.85 -15.07 13.82
C THR A 67 5.27 -14.88 15.23
N SER A 68 4.30 -13.98 15.38
CA SER A 68 3.78 -13.59 16.69
C SER A 68 2.56 -14.39 17.13
N GLY A 69 1.70 -14.82 16.20
CA GLY A 69 0.38 -15.40 16.50
C GLY A 69 -0.54 -14.48 17.31
N SER A 70 -0.18 -13.20 17.48
CA SER A 70 -0.79 -12.28 18.43
C SER A 70 -0.77 -10.87 17.87
N ALA A 71 -1.96 -10.32 17.61
CA ALA A 71 -2.11 -8.94 17.11
C ALA A 71 -1.48 -7.94 18.07
N TRP A 72 -1.67 -8.11 19.38
CA TRP A 72 -1.06 -7.25 20.39
C TRP A 72 0.46 -7.23 20.28
N THR A 73 1.09 -8.41 20.21
CA THR A 73 2.55 -8.52 20.03
C THR A 73 3.00 -7.84 18.73
N SER A 74 2.25 -8.00 17.64
CA SER A 74 2.50 -7.28 16.40
C SER A 74 2.40 -5.76 16.56
N PHE A 75 1.41 -5.24 17.29
CA PHE A 75 1.28 -3.79 17.57
C PHE A 75 2.41 -3.25 18.45
N THR A 76 2.94 -4.01 19.40
CA THR A 76 4.10 -3.57 20.20
C THR A 76 5.34 -3.29 19.34
N SER A 77 5.40 -3.79 18.10
CA SER A 77 6.49 -3.47 17.16
C SER A 77 6.55 -2.03 16.71
N LEU A 78 5.51 -1.23 16.98
CA LEU A 78 5.59 0.22 16.80
C LEU A 78 6.62 0.86 17.76
N LEU A 79 6.95 0.18 18.86
CA LEU A 79 7.84 0.69 19.91
C LEU A 79 9.32 0.35 19.69
N TYR A 80 9.68 -0.40 18.64
CA TYR A 80 11.07 -0.76 18.36
C TYR A 80 11.39 -0.82 16.84
N LEU A 81 12.66 -0.68 16.51
CA LEU A 81 13.13 -0.69 15.12
C LEU A 81 13.13 -2.11 14.54
N ASN A 82 12.63 -2.23 13.32
CA ASN A 82 12.63 -3.44 12.51
C ASN A 82 12.54 -3.06 11.03
N ASN A 83 12.65 -4.04 10.13
CA ASN A 83 12.66 -3.78 8.69
C ASN A 83 11.35 -3.22 8.12
N GLN A 84 10.24 -3.34 8.86
CA GLN A 84 8.94 -2.76 8.51
C GLN A 84 8.68 -1.39 9.14
N THR A 85 9.62 -0.85 9.96
CA THR A 85 9.42 0.42 10.67
C THR A 85 9.11 1.57 9.71
N VAL A 86 9.94 1.78 8.67
CA VAL A 86 9.70 2.90 7.74
C VAL A 86 8.40 2.71 6.97
N ASN A 87 8.14 1.50 6.44
CA ASN A 87 6.88 1.17 5.74
C ASN A 87 5.64 1.48 6.61
N THR A 88 5.72 1.15 7.90
CA THR A 88 4.63 1.38 8.84
C THR A 88 4.44 2.87 9.13
N TYR A 89 5.53 3.57 9.51
CA TYR A 89 5.44 4.96 9.95
C TYR A 89 5.19 5.95 8.81
N SER A 90 5.69 5.69 7.59
CA SER A 90 5.42 6.54 6.42
C SER A 90 3.92 6.63 6.14
N HIS A 91 3.23 5.48 6.14
CA HIS A 91 1.79 5.44 5.89
C HIS A 91 0.97 5.78 7.14
N LEU A 92 1.42 5.46 8.36
CA LEU A 92 0.73 5.90 9.58
C LEU A 92 0.66 7.43 9.67
N LEU A 93 1.79 8.10 9.47
CA LEU A 93 1.85 9.57 9.49
C LEU A 93 1.05 10.16 8.32
N GLY A 94 1.18 9.59 7.12
CA GLY A 94 0.39 9.99 5.97
C GLY A 94 -1.12 9.88 6.22
N ALA A 95 -1.58 8.79 6.84
CA ALA A 95 -2.98 8.58 7.15
C ALA A 95 -3.52 9.66 8.09
N LEU A 96 -2.78 9.96 9.17
CA LEU A 96 -3.16 11.02 10.11
C LEU A 96 -3.22 12.38 9.40
N MET A 97 -2.24 12.70 8.58
CA MET A 97 -2.23 13.95 7.80
C MET A 97 -3.47 14.05 6.90
N PHE A 98 -3.77 13.01 6.10
CA PHE A 98 -4.90 13.03 5.18
C PHE A 98 -6.27 12.93 5.86
N LEU A 99 -6.37 12.46 7.10
CA LEU A 99 -7.59 12.59 7.91
C LEU A 99 -7.81 14.02 8.41
N LEU A 100 -6.75 14.80 8.61
CA LEU A 100 -6.83 16.18 9.09
C LEU A 100 -7.01 17.20 7.96
N LEU A 101 -6.53 16.89 6.74
CA LEU A 101 -6.61 17.80 5.59
C LEU A 101 -8.02 18.27 5.21
N PRO A 102 -9.10 17.47 5.31
CA PRO A 102 -10.46 17.96 5.09
C PRO A 102 -10.86 19.11 6.03
N PHE A 103 -10.45 19.04 7.30
CA PHE A 103 -10.71 20.10 8.27
C PHE A 103 -9.90 21.35 7.95
N HIS A 104 -8.61 21.19 7.64
CA HIS A 104 -7.77 22.29 7.17
C HIS A 104 -8.35 22.95 5.91
N PHE A 105 -8.79 22.15 4.93
CA PHE A 105 -9.44 22.67 3.73
C PHE A 105 -10.71 23.46 4.06
N HIS A 106 -11.57 22.91 4.92
CA HIS A 106 -12.84 23.55 5.28
C HIS A 106 -12.67 24.85 6.09
N HIS A 107 -11.68 24.91 6.98
CA HIS A 107 -11.50 26.06 7.88
C HIS A 107 -10.57 27.13 7.30
N ASP A 108 -9.49 26.74 6.64
CA ASP A 108 -8.39 27.65 6.28
C ASP A 108 -8.35 28.01 4.79
N ILE A 109 -9.01 27.22 3.93
CA ILE A 109 -8.94 27.39 2.47
C ILE A 109 -10.30 27.76 1.88
N PHE A 110 -11.34 26.99 2.23
CA PHE A 110 -12.69 27.11 1.69
C PHE A 110 -13.36 28.49 1.94
N PRO A 111 -13.33 29.08 3.17
CA PRO A 111 -14.08 30.30 3.46
C PRO A 111 -13.54 31.55 2.74
N TRP A 112 -12.28 31.50 2.30
CA TRP A 112 -11.60 32.62 1.65
C TRP A 112 -11.80 32.67 0.15
N GLN A 113 -12.59 31.75 -0.42
CA GLN A 113 -12.91 31.73 -1.84
C GLN A 113 -14.33 32.25 -2.09
N PRO A 114 -14.49 33.31 -2.91
CA PRO A 114 -15.77 34.02 -3.03
C PRO A 114 -16.89 33.17 -3.63
N ASN A 115 -16.56 32.24 -4.52
CA ASN A 115 -17.54 31.42 -5.24
C ASN A 115 -17.53 29.94 -4.85
N ALA A 116 -16.92 29.60 -3.70
CA ALA A 116 -16.80 28.22 -3.24
C ALA A 116 -18.17 27.57 -2.97
N GLN A 117 -18.25 26.27 -3.23
CA GLN A 117 -19.49 25.49 -3.13
C GLN A 117 -19.29 24.29 -2.21
N LYS A 118 -20.36 23.85 -1.54
CA LYS A 118 -20.28 22.74 -0.56
C LYS A 118 -19.80 21.44 -1.21
N GLU A 119 -20.07 21.26 -2.50
CA GLU A 119 -19.58 20.14 -3.31
C GLU A 119 -18.05 20.09 -3.36
N ASP A 120 -17.35 21.23 -3.31
CA ASP A 120 -15.89 21.28 -3.27
C ASP A 120 -15.35 20.57 -2.01
N VAL A 121 -15.97 20.83 -0.86
CA VAL A 121 -15.64 20.17 0.42
C VAL A 121 -15.87 18.67 0.31
N LEU A 122 -16.98 18.24 -0.28
CA LEU A 122 -17.29 16.83 -0.45
C LEU A 122 -16.25 16.12 -1.32
N VAL A 123 -15.95 16.63 -2.51
CA VAL A 123 -15.05 15.93 -3.45
C VAL A 123 -13.60 15.92 -2.97
N VAL A 124 -13.13 17.00 -2.32
CA VAL A 124 -11.81 17.05 -1.70
C VAL A 124 -11.74 16.09 -0.51
N SER A 125 -12.80 16.01 0.30
CA SER A 125 -12.88 15.06 1.43
C SER A 125 -12.87 13.61 0.97
N ILE A 126 -13.58 13.26 -0.12
CA ILE A 126 -13.56 11.91 -0.70
C ILE A 126 -12.14 11.50 -1.07
N TYR A 127 -11.39 12.38 -1.73
CA TYR A 127 -9.99 12.11 -2.05
C TYR A 127 -9.14 11.91 -0.79
N CYS A 128 -9.23 12.83 0.18
CA CYS A 128 -8.42 12.76 1.39
C CYS A 128 -8.72 11.51 2.21
N VAL A 129 -9.99 11.16 2.39
CA VAL A 129 -10.41 9.92 3.05
C VAL A 129 -9.95 8.70 2.26
N GLY A 130 -10.03 8.73 0.92
CA GLY A 130 -9.54 7.64 0.07
C GLY A 130 -8.04 7.37 0.26
N VAL A 131 -7.22 8.43 0.32
CA VAL A 131 -5.79 8.33 0.63
C VAL A 131 -5.58 7.80 2.05
N ALA A 132 -6.29 8.34 3.04
CA ALA A 132 -6.17 7.90 4.42
C ALA A 132 -6.51 6.41 4.59
N VAL A 133 -7.59 5.93 3.96
CA VAL A 133 -7.98 4.51 3.99
C VAL A 133 -6.88 3.63 3.39
N CYS A 134 -6.30 4.03 2.25
CA CYS A 134 -5.17 3.31 1.65
C CYS A 134 -4.00 3.19 2.63
N PHE A 135 -3.60 4.29 3.25
CA PHE A 135 -2.48 4.31 4.18
C PHE A 135 -2.76 3.57 5.49
N ILE A 136 -4.01 3.60 5.98
CA ILE A 136 -4.43 2.80 7.14
C ILE A 136 -4.33 1.31 6.84
N PHE A 137 -4.87 0.85 5.70
CA PHE A 137 -4.79 -0.56 5.32
C PHE A 137 -3.35 -1.03 5.16
N SER A 138 -2.51 -0.19 4.57
CA SER A 138 -1.09 -0.47 4.44
C SER A 138 -0.37 -0.53 5.80
N THR A 139 -0.66 0.41 6.70
CA THR A 139 -0.13 0.41 8.07
C THR A 139 -0.52 -0.85 8.82
N ILE A 140 -1.81 -1.24 8.76
CA ILE A 140 -2.32 -2.47 9.37
C ILE A 140 -1.60 -3.69 8.81
N PHE A 141 -1.42 -3.77 7.49
CA PHE A 141 -0.68 -4.85 6.86
C PHE A 141 0.76 -4.95 7.39
N HIS A 142 1.53 -3.85 7.36
CA HIS A 142 2.92 -3.89 7.82
C HIS A 142 3.04 -4.18 9.32
N VAL A 143 2.12 -3.70 10.16
CA VAL A 143 2.09 -4.06 11.58
C VAL A 143 1.77 -5.54 11.76
N LEU A 144 0.71 -6.05 11.14
CA LEU A 144 0.23 -7.43 11.32
C LEU A 144 0.90 -8.45 10.41
N TRP A 145 1.88 -8.04 9.61
CA TRP A 145 2.59 -8.90 8.65
C TRP A 145 3.18 -10.15 9.31
N ASN A 146 3.68 -10.03 10.54
CA ASN A 146 4.27 -11.14 11.29
C ASN A 146 3.26 -11.97 12.11
N HIS A 147 1.95 -11.72 12.00
CA HIS A 147 0.96 -12.38 12.84
C HIS A 147 0.86 -13.89 12.57
N SER A 148 0.29 -14.24 11.41
CA SER A 148 0.14 -15.59 10.91
C SER A 148 -0.04 -15.51 9.40
N HIS A 149 0.14 -16.63 8.71
CA HIS A 149 0.03 -16.69 7.26
C HIS A 149 -1.34 -16.19 6.75
N ASP A 150 -2.44 -16.58 7.42
CA ASP A 150 -3.79 -16.19 7.01
C ASP A 150 -4.07 -14.71 7.25
N VAL A 151 -3.67 -14.16 8.40
CA VAL A 151 -3.84 -12.75 8.73
C VAL A 151 -3.00 -11.88 7.81
N SER A 152 -1.74 -12.25 7.56
CA SER A 152 -0.87 -11.53 6.63
C SER A 152 -1.45 -11.53 5.21
N ARG A 153 -1.96 -12.67 4.74
CA ARG A 153 -2.63 -12.76 3.43
C ARG A 153 -3.89 -11.90 3.36
N PHE A 154 -4.71 -11.88 4.40
CA PHE A 154 -5.90 -11.04 4.46
C PHE A 154 -5.56 -9.55 4.46
N CYS A 155 -4.60 -9.13 5.29
CA CYS A 155 -4.20 -7.73 5.36
C CYS A 155 -3.52 -7.26 4.06
N ASN A 156 -2.77 -8.14 3.37
CA ASN A 156 -2.22 -7.85 2.04
C ASN A 156 -3.33 -7.57 1.01
N LYS A 157 -4.47 -8.27 1.08
CA LYS A 157 -5.64 -7.98 0.24
C LYS A 157 -6.22 -6.59 0.53
N LEU A 158 -6.27 -6.21 1.81
CA LEU A 158 -6.73 -4.87 2.21
C LEU A 158 -5.75 -3.78 1.73
N ASP A 159 -4.45 -4.01 1.79
CA ASP A 159 -3.44 -3.07 1.27
C ASP A 159 -3.66 -2.80 -0.23
N TYR A 160 -3.86 -3.86 -1.03
CA TYR A 160 -4.21 -3.72 -2.45
C TYR A 160 -5.57 -3.05 -2.69
N LEU A 161 -6.58 -3.34 -1.87
CA LEU A 161 -7.86 -2.64 -1.93
C LEU A 161 -7.68 -1.14 -1.65
N GLY A 162 -6.79 -0.79 -0.72
CA GLY A 162 -6.42 0.57 -0.40
C GLY A 162 -5.97 1.35 -1.63
N ILE A 163 -5.08 0.76 -2.44
CA ILE A 163 -4.59 1.39 -3.69
C ILE A 163 -5.76 1.71 -4.63
N LEU A 164 -6.71 0.80 -4.79
CA LEU A 164 -7.89 1.03 -5.63
C LEU A 164 -8.78 2.15 -5.09
N VAL A 165 -9.02 2.18 -3.77
CA VAL A 165 -9.79 3.24 -3.11
C VAL A 165 -9.13 4.60 -3.28
N LEU A 166 -7.81 4.68 -3.13
CA LEU A 166 -7.03 5.91 -3.37
C LEU A 166 -7.17 6.39 -4.81
N MET A 167 -6.96 5.50 -5.79
CA MET A 167 -7.02 5.84 -7.21
C MET A 167 -8.43 6.29 -7.62
N TRP A 168 -9.46 5.60 -7.16
CA TRP A 168 -10.86 6.00 -7.35
C TRP A 168 -11.13 7.37 -6.70
N GLY A 169 -10.72 7.55 -5.44
CA GLY A 169 -10.90 8.80 -4.70
C GLY A 169 -10.22 10.00 -5.35
N ALA A 170 -9.05 9.82 -5.97
CA ALA A 170 -8.36 10.86 -6.74
C ALA A 170 -9.10 11.23 -8.04
N GLY A 171 -9.78 10.26 -8.66
CA GLY A 171 -10.60 10.50 -9.84
C GLY A 171 -11.81 11.41 -9.56
N ILE A 172 -12.44 11.29 -8.39
CA ILE A 172 -13.66 12.02 -8.05
C ILE A 172 -13.53 13.55 -8.17
N PRO A 173 -12.63 14.24 -7.43
CA PRO A 173 -12.45 15.68 -7.55
C PRO A 173 -11.83 16.10 -8.89
N THR A 174 -10.96 15.26 -9.48
CA THR A 174 -10.34 15.54 -10.77
C THR A 174 -11.40 15.62 -11.89
N ILE A 175 -12.35 14.69 -11.91
CA ILE A 175 -13.49 14.71 -12.84
C ILE A 175 -14.43 15.88 -12.51
N TYR A 176 -14.68 16.15 -11.22
CA TYR A 176 -15.52 17.26 -10.78
C TYR A 176 -15.05 18.60 -11.33
N TYR A 177 -13.78 18.94 -11.11
CA TYR A 177 -13.21 20.22 -11.57
C TYR A 177 -12.99 20.24 -13.08
N GLY A 178 -12.56 19.11 -13.66
CA GLY A 178 -12.34 18.98 -15.11
C GLY A 178 -13.60 19.19 -15.96
N PHE A 179 -14.77 18.83 -15.44
CA PHE A 179 -16.06 18.94 -16.14
C PHE A 179 -17.09 19.76 -15.35
N ILE A 180 -16.64 20.75 -14.58
CA ILE A 180 -17.48 21.49 -13.64
C ILE A 180 -18.74 22.10 -14.30
N CYS A 181 -18.64 22.53 -15.56
CA CYS A 181 -19.73 23.11 -16.34
C CYS A 181 -20.66 22.08 -17.01
N ASN A 182 -20.25 20.81 -17.12
CA ASN A 182 -21.02 19.77 -17.79
C ASN A 182 -21.42 18.65 -16.81
N HIS A 183 -22.64 18.74 -16.31
CA HIS A 183 -23.17 17.78 -15.33
C HIS A 183 -23.27 16.35 -15.88
N SER A 184 -23.72 16.19 -17.12
CA SER A 184 -23.88 14.87 -17.75
C SER A 184 -22.55 14.15 -17.91
N LEU A 185 -21.48 14.85 -18.33
CA LEU A 185 -20.14 14.27 -18.43
C LEU A 185 -19.57 13.88 -17.07
N ARG A 186 -19.80 14.68 -16.02
CA ARG A 186 -19.39 14.32 -14.65
C ARG A 186 -20.00 13.01 -14.19
N ILE A 187 -21.33 12.87 -14.33
CA ILE A 187 -22.04 11.64 -13.93
C ILE A 187 -21.55 10.44 -14.75
N MET A 188 -21.41 10.60 -16.07
CA MET A 188 -20.92 9.53 -16.94
C MET A 188 -19.54 9.04 -16.48
N TYR A 189 -18.58 9.95 -16.26
CA TYR A 189 -17.22 9.58 -15.87
C TYR A 189 -17.12 9.05 -14.43
N TRP A 190 -17.88 9.60 -13.49
CA TRP A 190 -17.98 9.04 -12.15
C TRP A 190 -18.57 7.63 -12.17
N THR A 191 -19.60 7.38 -12.98
CA THR A 191 -20.19 6.05 -13.10
C THR A 191 -19.19 5.07 -13.72
N MET A 192 -18.50 5.48 -14.79
CA MET A 192 -17.50 4.65 -15.47
C MET A 192 -16.31 4.33 -14.56
N THR A 193 -15.75 5.33 -13.86
CA THR A 193 -14.61 5.11 -12.97
C THR A 193 -14.99 4.26 -11.76
N THR A 194 -16.18 4.47 -11.19
CA THR A 194 -16.68 3.67 -10.05
C THR A 194 -16.95 2.23 -10.48
N SER A 195 -17.59 2.03 -11.62
CA SER A 195 -17.84 0.68 -12.16
C SER A 195 -16.53 -0.05 -12.46
N THR A 196 -15.55 0.63 -13.05
CA THR A 196 -14.24 0.04 -13.34
C THR A 196 -13.47 -0.30 -12.07
N ALA A 197 -13.50 0.57 -11.06
CA ALA A 197 -12.89 0.32 -9.75
C ALA A 197 -13.52 -0.90 -9.04
N LEU A 198 -14.85 -1.01 -9.09
CA LEU A 198 -15.59 -2.14 -8.53
C LEU A 198 -15.25 -3.44 -9.26
N CYS A 199 -15.28 -3.45 -10.59
CA CYS A 199 -14.87 -4.61 -11.38
C CYS A 199 -13.43 -5.02 -11.04
N CYS A 200 -12.49 -4.07 -11.02
CA CYS A 200 -11.10 -4.34 -10.65
C CYS A 200 -10.98 -4.94 -9.24
N THR A 201 -11.73 -4.41 -8.28
CA THR A 201 -11.77 -4.92 -6.90
C THR A 201 -12.26 -6.37 -6.86
N ILE A 202 -13.40 -6.66 -7.50
CA ILE A 202 -14.01 -7.99 -7.52
C ILE A 202 -13.03 -9.01 -8.14
N PHE A 203 -12.47 -8.71 -9.31
CA PHE A 203 -11.54 -9.61 -9.98
C PHE A 203 -10.25 -9.83 -9.18
N THR A 204 -9.64 -8.77 -8.65
CA THR A 204 -8.34 -8.88 -7.98
C THR A 204 -8.41 -9.48 -6.57
N LEU A 205 -9.56 -9.39 -5.89
CA LEU A 205 -9.74 -9.95 -4.54
C LEU A 205 -10.38 -11.34 -4.52
N THR A 206 -10.87 -11.83 -5.67
CA THR A 206 -11.42 -13.18 -5.81
C THR A 206 -10.38 -14.25 -5.44
N PRO A 207 -10.72 -15.26 -4.62
CA PRO A 207 -9.74 -16.23 -4.09
C PRO A 207 -8.84 -16.89 -5.13
N GLY A 208 -9.37 -17.24 -6.31
CA GLY A 208 -8.59 -17.86 -7.39
C GLY A 208 -7.54 -16.93 -8.00
N PHE A 209 -7.81 -15.62 -8.05
CA PHE A 209 -6.92 -14.63 -8.66
C PHE A 209 -5.82 -14.13 -7.71
N VAL A 210 -5.84 -14.50 -6.43
CA VAL A 210 -4.87 -14.05 -5.42
C VAL A 210 -3.57 -14.86 -5.45
N THR A 211 -3.54 -16.01 -6.14
CA THR A 211 -2.35 -16.88 -6.20
C THR A 211 -1.15 -16.17 -6.86
N PRO A 212 0.09 -16.60 -6.57
CA PRO A 212 1.30 -16.00 -7.15
C PRO A 212 1.32 -16.00 -8.70
N GLU A 213 0.70 -17.01 -9.31
CA GLU A 213 0.60 -17.19 -10.77
C GLU A 213 -0.08 -15.99 -11.46
N TYR A 214 -1.13 -15.45 -10.85
CA TYR A 214 -1.89 -14.31 -11.38
C TYR A 214 -1.29 -12.94 -11.03
N ARG A 215 -0.11 -12.87 -10.41
CA ARG A 215 0.51 -11.59 -9.97
C ARG A 215 0.63 -10.57 -11.11
N LYS A 216 1.08 -11.00 -12.29
CA LYS A 216 1.22 -10.13 -13.47
C LYS A 216 -0.15 -9.65 -13.98
N ILE A 217 -1.14 -10.54 -13.97
CA ILE A 217 -2.50 -10.22 -14.41
C ILE A 217 -3.13 -9.21 -13.44
N ARG A 218 -3.04 -9.41 -12.13
CA ARG A 218 -3.51 -8.42 -11.13
C ARG A 218 -2.83 -7.07 -11.32
N ALA A 219 -1.51 -7.05 -11.51
CA ALA A 219 -0.78 -5.82 -11.79
C ALA A 219 -1.29 -5.11 -13.06
N SER A 220 -1.63 -5.85 -14.12
CA SER A 220 -2.24 -5.27 -15.32
C SER A 220 -3.63 -4.69 -15.08
N PHE A 221 -4.44 -5.27 -14.19
CA PHE A 221 -5.75 -4.71 -13.81
C PHE A 221 -5.59 -3.39 -13.05
N TYR A 222 -4.64 -3.32 -12.10
CA TYR A 222 -4.33 -2.07 -11.39
C TYR A 222 -3.78 -1.00 -12.33
N ALA A 223 -2.83 -1.35 -13.19
CA ALA A 223 -2.28 -0.44 -14.20
C ALA A 223 -3.37 0.02 -15.18
N GLY A 224 -4.22 -0.89 -15.66
CA GLY A 224 -5.33 -0.59 -16.56
C GLY A 224 -6.34 0.36 -15.94
N PHE A 225 -6.70 0.16 -14.66
CA PHE A 225 -7.56 1.11 -13.94
C PHE A 225 -6.91 2.50 -13.83
N GLY A 226 -5.62 2.57 -13.50
CA GLY A 226 -4.89 3.84 -13.46
C GLY A 226 -4.83 4.55 -14.81
N LEU A 227 -4.49 3.81 -15.87
CA LEU A 227 -4.43 4.32 -17.24
C LEU A 227 -5.80 4.72 -17.78
N SER A 228 -6.89 4.14 -17.29
CA SER A 228 -8.25 4.53 -17.69
C SER A 228 -8.57 6.01 -17.41
N SER A 229 -7.87 6.63 -16.45
CA SER A 229 -8.00 8.06 -16.16
C SER A 229 -7.61 8.95 -17.34
N ILE A 230 -6.71 8.48 -18.21
CA ILE A 230 -6.28 9.20 -19.42
C ILE A 230 -7.48 9.47 -20.34
N ILE A 231 -8.50 8.60 -20.34
CA ILE A 231 -9.68 8.75 -21.21
C ILE A 231 -10.40 10.07 -20.95
N PHE A 232 -10.70 10.40 -19.69
CA PHE A 232 -11.40 11.63 -19.36
C PHE A 232 -10.48 12.86 -19.43
N VAL A 233 -9.17 12.70 -19.20
CA VAL A 233 -8.18 13.77 -19.40
C VAL A 233 -8.12 14.17 -20.87
N VAL A 234 -7.97 13.19 -21.77
CA VAL A 234 -7.89 13.42 -23.22
C VAL A 234 -9.21 13.98 -23.76
N HIS A 235 -10.36 13.45 -23.33
CA HIS A 235 -11.64 13.99 -23.76
C HIS A 235 -11.84 15.44 -23.30
N GLY A 236 -11.47 15.75 -22.05
CA GLY A 236 -11.52 17.13 -21.54
C GLY A 236 -10.60 18.07 -22.33
N LEU A 237 -9.40 17.63 -22.71
CA LEU A 237 -8.47 18.38 -23.54
C LEU A 237 -9.03 18.66 -24.94
N ILE A 238 -9.71 17.68 -25.55
CA ILE A 238 -10.34 17.84 -26.88
C ILE A 238 -11.49 18.85 -26.81
N LEU A 239 -12.32 18.81 -25.74
CA LEU A 239 -13.49 19.67 -25.60
C LEU A 239 -13.15 21.11 -25.21
N HIS A 240 -12.18 21.31 -24.32
CA HIS A 240 -11.94 22.59 -23.66
C HIS A 240 -10.58 23.21 -24.02
N GLY A 241 -9.73 22.49 -24.74
CA GLY A 241 -8.38 22.92 -25.08
C GLY A 241 -7.39 22.79 -23.91
N TRP A 242 -6.11 22.97 -24.24
CA TRP A 242 -5.00 22.77 -23.30
C TRP A 242 -5.04 23.74 -22.12
N GLU A 243 -5.14 25.06 -22.38
CA GLU A 243 -4.98 26.07 -21.33
C GLU A 243 -6.04 25.95 -20.22
N LEU A 244 -7.30 25.79 -20.60
CA LEU A 244 -8.40 25.66 -19.65
C LEU A 244 -8.33 24.34 -18.87
N GLN A 245 -8.09 23.22 -19.56
CA GLN A 245 -8.08 21.91 -18.90
C GLN A 245 -6.82 21.67 -18.06
N LYS A 246 -5.68 22.23 -18.47
CA LYS A 246 -4.44 22.28 -17.68
C LYS A 246 -4.69 22.84 -16.29
N SER A 247 -5.41 23.97 -16.22
CA SER A 247 -5.77 24.62 -14.95
C SER A 247 -6.85 23.86 -14.18
N ARG A 248 -7.95 23.46 -14.85
CA ARG A 248 -9.09 22.80 -14.17
C ARG A 248 -8.75 21.45 -13.56
N MET A 249 -7.92 20.66 -14.22
CA MET A 249 -7.52 19.33 -13.75
C MET A 249 -6.14 19.32 -13.10
N SER A 250 -5.46 20.47 -13.04
CA SER A 250 -4.08 20.56 -12.54
C SER A 250 -3.13 19.57 -13.22
N LEU A 251 -3.15 19.52 -14.56
CA LEU A 251 -2.43 18.52 -15.36
C LEU A 251 -0.92 18.51 -15.08
N VAL A 252 -0.31 19.66 -14.78
CA VAL A 252 1.12 19.76 -14.42
C VAL A 252 1.41 19.03 -13.11
N TRP A 253 0.58 19.24 -12.09
CA TRP A 253 0.68 18.53 -10.81
C TRP A 253 0.42 17.03 -10.97
N MET A 254 -0.53 16.65 -11.84
CA MET A 254 -0.75 15.23 -12.16
C MET A 254 0.47 14.59 -12.84
N GLY A 255 1.18 15.33 -13.70
CA GLY A 255 2.45 14.87 -14.29
C GLY A 255 3.53 14.60 -13.25
N TRP A 256 3.69 15.50 -12.27
CA TRP A 256 4.62 15.30 -11.15
C TRP A 256 4.21 14.15 -10.24
N MET A 257 2.91 14.01 -9.95
CA MET A 257 2.37 12.89 -9.18
C MET A 257 2.65 11.56 -9.88
N ALA A 258 2.39 11.49 -11.20
CA ALA A 258 2.65 10.31 -12.01
C ALA A 258 4.15 9.96 -12.03
N THR A 259 5.02 10.97 -12.14
CA THR A 259 6.48 10.80 -12.10
C THR A 259 6.94 10.23 -10.77
N ALA A 260 6.48 10.80 -9.64
CA ALA A 260 6.83 10.31 -8.30
C ALA A 260 6.41 8.86 -8.11
N ASN A 261 5.17 8.50 -8.46
CA ASN A 261 4.66 7.14 -8.38
C ASN A 261 5.44 6.18 -9.31
N LEU A 262 5.73 6.59 -10.55
CA LEU A 262 6.45 5.76 -11.50
C LEU A 262 7.89 5.49 -11.05
N VAL A 263 8.60 6.52 -10.60
CA VAL A 263 9.97 6.37 -10.08
C VAL A 263 9.98 5.44 -8.87
N GLY A 264 9.09 5.64 -7.90
CA GLY A 264 8.96 4.75 -6.74
C GLY A 264 8.66 3.31 -7.13
N ALA A 265 7.73 3.10 -8.07
CA ALA A 265 7.36 1.78 -8.57
C ALA A 265 8.51 1.08 -9.31
N LEU A 266 9.29 1.82 -10.11
CA LEU A 266 10.46 1.28 -10.81
C LEU A 266 11.57 0.88 -9.83
N ILE A 267 11.83 1.70 -8.81
CA ILE A 267 12.79 1.39 -7.74
C ILE A 267 12.36 0.12 -7.00
N TYR A 268 11.09 0.03 -6.60
CA TYR A 268 10.51 -1.15 -5.96
C TYR A 268 10.61 -2.41 -6.84
N ALA A 269 10.23 -2.31 -8.11
CA ALA A 269 10.30 -3.43 -9.04
C ALA A 269 11.75 -3.93 -9.25
N ALA A 270 12.72 -3.01 -9.23
CA ALA A 270 14.13 -3.34 -9.37
C ALA A 270 14.79 -3.85 -8.06
N ARG A 271 14.13 -3.67 -6.90
CA ARG A 271 14.64 -3.98 -5.55
C ARG A 271 15.96 -3.27 -5.23
N ILE A 272 16.06 -2.02 -5.65
CA ILE A 272 17.25 -1.18 -5.45
C ILE A 272 16.95 -0.17 -4.33
N PRO A 273 17.89 0.14 -3.44
CA PRO A 273 19.32 -0.23 -3.46
C PRO A 273 19.69 -1.51 -2.70
N GLU A 274 18.75 -2.19 -2.03
CA GLU A 274 19.04 -3.36 -1.21
C GLU A 274 19.67 -4.52 -1.99
N ARG A 275 19.35 -4.64 -3.29
CA ARG A 275 20.00 -5.61 -4.20
C ARG A 275 21.48 -5.32 -4.43
N TRP A 276 21.90 -4.05 -4.40
CA TRP A 276 23.27 -3.65 -4.70
C TRP A 276 24.20 -3.73 -3.50
N VAL A 277 23.69 -3.40 -2.31
CA VAL A 277 24.48 -3.38 -1.08
C VAL A 277 23.74 -4.14 0.02
N PRO A 278 24.01 -5.46 0.16
CA PRO A 278 23.38 -6.30 1.18
C PRO A 278 23.60 -5.77 2.60
N TYR A 279 22.68 -6.07 3.52
CA TYR A 279 22.65 -5.65 4.94
C TYR A 279 22.52 -4.15 5.22
N THR A 280 22.86 -3.28 4.27
CA THR A 280 22.91 -1.83 4.50
C THR A 280 21.52 -1.21 4.58
N PHE A 281 20.62 -1.69 3.71
CA PHE A 281 19.28 -1.12 3.55
C PHE A 281 18.19 -1.93 4.26
N ASP A 282 18.56 -2.88 5.13
CA ASP A 282 17.61 -3.79 5.77
C ASP A 282 16.55 -3.06 6.62
N ASN A 283 16.96 -1.99 7.32
CA ASN A 283 16.05 -1.20 8.16
C ASN A 283 15.66 0.15 7.54
N PHE A 284 16.50 0.75 6.71
CA PHE A 284 16.29 2.09 6.16
C PHE A 284 16.73 2.17 4.70
N GLY A 285 15.91 2.79 3.85
CA GLY A 285 16.22 3.04 2.45
C GLY A 285 15.98 1.85 1.52
N ALA A 286 15.32 0.79 1.96
CA ALA A 286 14.91 -0.31 1.08
C ALA A 286 13.90 0.19 0.02
N SER A 287 13.88 -0.48 -1.14
CA SER A 287 13.03 -0.11 -2.28
C SER A 287 11.54 0.02 -1.93
N HIS A 288 11.01 -0.88 -1.08
CA HIS A 288 9.62 -0.83 -0.62
C HIS A 288 9.33 0.40 0.23
N GLN A 289 10.31 0.81 1.06
CA GLN A 289 10.22 2.02 1.88
C GLN A 289 10.22 3.27 1.00
N ILE A 290 11.08 3.28 -0.04
CA ILE A 290 11.12 4.35 -1.03
C ILE A 290 9.78 4.46 -1.76
N LEU A 291 9.17 3.34 -2.15
CA LEU A 291 7.85 3.32 -2.77
C LEU A 291 6.78 3.95 -1.85
N HIS A 292 6.73 3.57 -0.58
CA HIS A 292 5.78 4.14 0.39
C HIS A 292 5.94 5.66 0.51
N VAL A 293 7.18 6.15 0.64
CA VAL A 293 7.46 7.58 0.67
C VAL A 293 7.06 8.26 -0.64
N ALA A 294 7.33 7.64 -1.78
CA ALA A 294 6.97 8.18 -3.10
C ALA A 294 5.45 8.31 -3.27
N VAL A 295 4.66 7.31 -2.83
CA VAL A 295 3.19 7.37 -2.87
C VAL A 295 2.66 8.47 -1.94
N MET A 296 3.23 8.63 -0.75
CA MET A 296 2.88 9.74 0.16
C MET A 296 3.17 11.11 -0.47
N VAL A 297 4.34 11.28 -1.08
CA VAL A 297 4.71 12.52 -1.81
C VAL A 297 3.78 12.75 -2.99
N ALA A 298 3.47 11.71 -3.77
CA ALA A 298 2.55 11.81 -4.91
C ALA A 298 1.14 12.23 -4.46
N ALA A 299 0.64 11.68 -3.34
CA ALA A 299 -0.62 12.09 -2.77
C ALA A 299 -0.59 13.58 -2.36
N TRP A 300 0.49 14.05 -1.72
CA TRP A 300 0.63 15.47 -1.38
C TRP A 300 0.64 16.37 -2.62
N ILE A 301 1.38 15.97 -3.67
CA ILE A 301 1.41 16.68 -4.96
C ILE A 301 0.01 16.77 -5.58
N HIS A 302 -0.77 15.69 -5.54
CA HIS A 302 -2.14 15.70 -6.05
C HIS A 302 -3.05 16.61 -5.23
N PHE A 303 -2.96 16.56 -3.89
CA PHE A 303 -3.70 17.49 -3.02
C PHE A 303 -3.39 18.95 -3.36
N ARG A 304 -2.11 19.31 -3.51
CA ARG A 304 -1.68 20.66 -3.93
C ARG A 304 -2.26 21.05 -5.28
N GLY A 305 -2.26 20.12 -6.23
CA GLY A 305 -2.93 20.30 -7.52
C GLY A 305 -4.42 20.60 -7.37
N LEU A 306 -5.15 19.86 -6.53
CA LEU A 306 -6.56 20.12 -6.27
C LEU A 306 -6.80 21.49 -5.64
N MET A 307 -5.91 21.95 -4.75
CA MET A 307 -6.01 23.29 -4.17
C MET A 307 -5.83 24.37 -5.22
N GLU A 308 -4.85 24.22 -6.12
CA GLU A 308 -4.63 25.18 -7.21
C GLU A 308 -5.80 25.24 -8.20
N ALA A 309 -6.37 24.07 -8.54
CA ALA A 309 -7.59 24.00 -9.36
C ALA A 309 -8.76 24.69 -8.66
N PHE A 310 -8.99 24.39 -7.38
CA PHE A 310 -10.03 25.00 -6.57
C PHE A 310 -9.90 26.53 -6.53
N HIS A 311 -8.72 27.05 -6.19
CA HIS A 311 -8.47 28.49 -6.16
C HIS A 311 -8.70 29.14 -7.52
N THR A 312 -8.18 28.54 -8.60
CA THR A 312 -8.30 29.11 -9.94
C THR A 312 -9.76 29.16 -10.39
N ILE A 313 -10.49 28.06 -10.20
CA ILE A 313 -11.91 27.96 -10.57
C ILE A 313 -12.76 28.90 -9.73
N ARG A 314 -12.60 28.90 -8.39
CA ARG A 314 -13.47 29.66 -7.48
C ARG A 314 -13.12 31.14 -7.36
N SER A 315 -11.97 31.57 -7.88
CA SER A 315 -11.64 32.99 -8.04
C SER A 315 -12.49 33.72 -9.10
N GLN A 316 -13.14 32.98 -10.01
CA GLN A 316 -13.89 33.55 -11.13
C GLN A 316 -15.41 33.43 -10.91
N PRO A 317 -16.21 34.50 -11.13
CA PRO A 317 -17.65 34.49 -10.87
C PRO A 317 -18.46 33.69 -11.89
N ASN A 318 -18.02 33.61 -13.15
CA ASN A 318 -18.75 33.00 -14.26
C ASN A 318 -17.90 31.98 -15.03
N ILE A 319 -17.43 30.93 -14.34
CA ILE A 319 -16.58 29.87 -14.90
C ILE A 319 -17.16 29.12 -16.12
N CYS A 320 -18.47 29.22 -16.33
CA CYS A 320 -19.19 28.54 -17.42
C CYS A 320 -19.78 29.51 -18.46
N ALA A 321 -19.59 30.82 -18.31
CA ALA A 321 -20.05 31.79 -19.30
C ALA A 321 -19.06 31.81 -20.48
N GLY A 322 -19.24 30.90 -21.44
CA GLY A 322 -18.37 30.77 -22.62
C GLY A 322 -18.09 29.32 -23.04
N ILE A 323 -18.73 28.35 -22.40
CA ILE A 323 -18.69 26.91 -22.73
C ILE A 323 -20.10 26.45 -23.05
#